data_AF-A0A7V3CSJ9-F1
#
_entry.id   AF-A0A7V3CSJ9-F1
#
_cell.length_a   1.000
_cell.length_b   1.000
_cell.length_c   1.000
_cell.angle_alpha   90.00
_cell.angle_beta   90.00
_cell.angle_gamma   90.00
#
_symmetry.space_group_name_H-M   'P 1'
#
loop_
_entity.id
_entity.type
_entity.pdbx_description
1 polymer ?
#
loop_
_entity_poly.entity_id
_entity_poly.type
_entity_poly.pdbx_seq_one_letter_code
_entity_poly.pdbx_strand_id
1 'polypeptide(L)' 'MKKTPIELINLVFSGLMVLLTITGTFVFLFTDLMSDRVFGNKRYILGFVFLAYAIYRSYRMYTALKVNKE' A
#
# COMPACT_ATOMS: atom_id res chain seq x y z
N MET A 1 -15.09 1.51 -22.70
CA MET A 1 -15.69 2.75 -22.15
C MET A 1 -14.57 3.75 -21.85
N LYS A 2 -14.71 5.03 -22.25
CA LYS A 2 -13.77 6.08 -21.81
C LYS A 2 -14.00 6.29 -20.32
N LYS A 3 -13.02 5.92 -19.48
CA LYS A 3 -13.08 6.16 -18.02
C LYS A 3 -13.33 7.64 -17.77
N THR A 4 -14.22 7.95 -16.85
CA THR A 4 -14.44 9.35 -16.47
C THR A 4 -13.14 9.92 -15.87
N PRO A 5 -12.89 11.24 -15.98
CA PRO A 5 -11.69 11.85 -15.40
C PRO A 5 -11.52 11.52 -13.91
N ILE A 6 -12.65 11.41 -13.19
CA ILE A 6 -12.71 11.10 -11.76
C ILE A 6 -12.30 9.65 -11.47
N GLU A 7 -12.74 8.68 -12.27
CA GLU A 7 -12.31 7.27 -12.17
C GLU A 7 -10.82 7.11 -12.45
N LEU A 8 -10.29 7.89 -13.41
CA LEU A 8 -8.88 7.86 -13.77
C LEU A 8 -8.02 8.42 -12.62
N ILE A 9 -8.45 9.53 -12.00
CA ILE A 9 -7.81 10.10 -10.80
C ILE A 9 -7.85 9.10 -9.65
N ASN A 10 -9.02 8.51 -9.35
CA ASN A 10 -9.16 7.52 -8.29
C ASN A 10 -8.26 6.29 -8.51
N LEU A 11 -8.10 5.85 -9.76
CA LEU A 11 -7.21 4.75 -10.10
C LEU A 11 -5.74 5.10 -9.84
N VAL A 12 -5.31 6.28 -10.27
CA VAL A 12 -3.94 6.78 -10.03
C VAL A 12 -3.65 6.93 -8.55
N PHE A 13 -4.59 7.50 -7.78
CA PHE A 13 -4.47 7.60 -6.32
C PHE A 13 -4.46 6.24 -5.62
N SER A 14 -5.24 5.27 -6.11
CA SER A 14 -5.22 3.91 -5.57
C SER A 14 -3.87 3.23 -5.83
N GLY A 15 -3.30 3.40 -7.03
CA GLY A 15 -1.96 2.93 -7.37
C GLY A 15 -0.85 3.59 -6.55
N LEU A 16 -0.91 4.91 -6.36
CA LEU A 16 0.02 5.63 -5.48
C LEU A 16 -0.04 5.12 -4.04
N MET A 17 -1.24 4.80 -3.53
CA MET A 17 -1.38 4.23 -2.19
C MET A 17 -0.75 2.84 -2.05
N VAL A 18 -0.81 2.01 -3.10
CA VAL A 18 -0.12 0.71 -3.14
C VAL A 18 1.40 0.91 -3.14
N LEU A 19 1.92 1.85 -3.94
CA LEU A 19 3.35 2.16 -3.96
C LEU A 19 3.84 2.68 -2.61
N LEU A 20 3.09 3.58 -1.96
CA LEU A 20 3.43 4.10 -0.64
C LEU A 20 3.42 3.02 0.44
N THR A 21 2.47 2.09 0.39
CA THR A 21 2.41 0.99 1.37
C THR A 21 3.55 0.01 1.18
N ILE A 22 3.91 -0.36 -0.05
CA ILE A 22 5.09 -1.19 -0.34
C ILE A 22 6.38 -0.48 0.11
N THR A 23 6.52 0.80 -0.23
CA THR A 23 7.68 1.60 0.16
C THR A 23 7.79 1.72 1.68
N GLY A 24 6.67 1.98 2.36
CA GLY A 24 6.60 2.02 3.82
C GLY A 24 7.02 0.68 4.44
N THR A 25 6.54 -0.45 3.91
CA THR A 25 6.96 -1.78 4.36
C THR A 25 8.48 -1.98 4.22
N PHE A 26 9.07 -1.63 3.07
CA PHE A 26 10.51 -1.75 2.86
C PHE A 26 11.30 -0.86 3.83
N VAL A 27 10.85 0.38 4.03
CA VAL A 27 11.49 1.32 4.95
C VAL A 27 11.43 0.81 6.39
N PHE A 28 10.29 0.27 6.84
CA PHE A 28 10.16 -0.28 8.19
C PHE A 28 10.96 -1.58 8.40
N LEU A 29 11.10 -2.41 7.37
CA LEU A 29 11.81 -3.68 7.48
C LEU A 29 13.33 -3.51 7.36
N PHE A 30 13.79 -2.69 6.42
CA PHE A 30 15.21 -2.62 6.02
C PHE A 30 15.93 -1.35 6.44
N THR A 31 15.22 -0.29 6.86
CA THR A 31 15.85 0.97 7.28
C THR A 31 15.80 1.14 8.80
N ASP A 32 16.89 1.65 9.37
CA ASP A 32 17.01 1.87 10.82
C ASP A 32 16.44 3.23 11.27
N LEU A 33 15.56 3.82 10.47
CA LEU A 33 14.94 5.15 10.67
C LEU A 33 14.23 5.32 12.03
N MET A 34 13.86 4.23 12.69
CA MET A 34 13.19 4.20 13.98
C MET A 34 13.92 3.40 15.06
N SER A 35 15.21 3.10 14.86
CA SER A 35 16.06 2.32 15.79
C SER A 35 16.01 2.87 17.22
N ASP A 36 16.04 4.20 17.36
CA ASP A 36 16.11 4.87 18.66
C ASP A 36 14.74 5.15 19.33
N ARG A 37 13.62 5.02 18.62
CA ARG A 37 12.29 5.41 19.17
C ARG A 37 11.22 4.33 19.13
N VAL A 38 11.36 3.28 18.32
CA VAL A 38 10.34 2.23 18.17
C VAL A 38 10.95 0.84 18.33
N PHE A 39 11.46 0.59 19.54
CA PHE A 39 11.50 -0.70 20.24
C PHE A 39 11.56 -1.97 19.37
N GLY A 40 12.78 -2.38 18.97
CA GLY A 40 13.18 -3.75 18.60
C GLY A 40 12.12 -4.66 17.95
N ASN A 41 11.42 -5.47 18.76
CA ASN A 41 10.43 -6.45 18.28
C ASN A 41 9.15 -5.82 17.70
N LYS A 42 8.76 -4.62 18.11
CA LYS A 42 7.55 -3.94 17.63
C LYS A 42 7.69 -3.51 16.17
N ARG A 43 8.93 -3.32 15.68
CA ARG A 43 9.24 -3.01 14.28
C ARG A 43 8.82 -4.13 13.33
N TYR A 44 9.12 -5.38 13.67
CA TYR A 44 8.74 -6.53 12.84
C TYR A 44 7.22 -6.73 12.79
N ILE A 45 6.53 -6.50 13.91
CA ILE A 45 5.05 -6.54 13.96
C ILE A 45 4.46 -5.44 13.06
N LEU A 46 4.94 -4.20 13.18
CA LEU A 46 4.52 -3.09 12.31
C LEU A 46 4.79 -3.38 10.83
N GLY A 47 5.97 -3.90 10.50
CA GLY A 47 6.33 -4.30 9.14
C GLY A 47 5.40 -5.39 8.59
N PHE A 48 5.06 -6.39 9.41
CA PHE A 48 4.13 -7.46 9.02
C PHE A 48 2.70 -6.96 8.82
N VAL A 49 2.22 -6.08 9.70
CA VAL A 49 0.90 -5.43 9.57
C VAL A 49 0.86 -4.55 8.31
N PHE A 50 1.93 -3.81 8.02
CA PHE A 50 2.06 -3.01 6.81
C PHE A 50 2.08 -3.87 5.55
N LEU A 51 2.78 -5.01 5.58
CA LEU A 51 2.81 -5.98 4.49
C LEU A 51 1.40 -6.56 4.24
N ALA A 52 0.72 -7.02 5.29
CA ALA A 52 -0.65 -7.53 5.20
C ALA A 52 -1.61 -6.46 4.63
N TYR A 53 -1.46 -5.21 5.07
CA TYR A 53 -2.24 -4.09 4.55
C TYR A 53 -1.92 -3.79 3.07
N ALA A 54 -0.65 -3.85 2.67
CA ALA A 54 -0.25 -3.67 1.27
C ALA A 54 -0.86 -4.74 0.35
N ILE A 55 -0.89 -6.01 0.80
CA ILE A 55 -1.54 -7.11 0.07
C ILE A 55 -3.04 -6.85 -0.05
N TYR A 56 -3.73 -6.52 1.04
CA TYR A 56 -5.15 -6.17 1.03
C TYR A 56 -5.45 -4.97 0.11
N ARG A 57 -4.61 -3.93 0.15
CA ARG A 57 -4.76 -2.73 -0.68
C ARG A 57 -4.57 -3.05 -2.16
N SER A 58 -3.59 -3.88 -2.50
CA SER A 58 -3.33 -4.35 -3.87
C SER A 58 -4.50 -5.19 -4.39
N TYR A 59 -5.05 -6.07 -3.56
CA TYR A 59 -6.24 -6.85 -3.88
C TYR A 59 -7.46 -5.95 -4.13
N ARG A 60 -7.70 -4.95 -3.26
CA ARG A 60 -8.80 -3.99 -3.42
C ARG A 60 -8.67 -3.19 -4.72
N MET A 61 -7.46 -2.78 -5.08
CA MET A 61 -7.18 -2.10 -6.35
C MET A 61 -7.46 -3.02 -7.55
N TYR A 62 -7.08 -4.29 -7.48
CA TYR A 62 -7.36 -5.27 -8.53
C TYR A 62 -8.86 -5.50 -8.71
N THR A 63 -9.62 -5.61 -7.62
CA THR A 63 -11.09 -5.70 -7.67
C THR A 63 -11.71 -4.45 -8.28
N ALA A 64 -11.25 -3.25 -7.88
CA ALA A 64 -11.72 -2.00 -8.47
C ALA A 64 -11.40 -1.91 -9.98
N LEU A 65 -10.26 -2.43 -10.42
CA LEU A 65 -9.90 -2.54 -11.82
C LEU A 65 -10.75 -3.55 -12.59
N LYS A 66 -11.10 -4.67 -11.97
CA LYS A 66 -11.91 -5.74 -12.57
C LYS A 66 -13.38 -5.36 -12.69
N VAL A 67 -13.93 -4.69 -11.67
CA VAL A 67 -15.30 -4.15 -11.66
C VAL A 67 -15.49 -3.05 -12.74
N ASN A 68 -14.45 -2.28 -13.06
CA ASN A 68 -14.48 -1.28 -14.13
C ASN A 68 -14.18 -1.84 -15.54
N LYS A 69 -14.11 -3.18 -15.69
CA LYS A 69 -13.80 -3.86 -16.95
C LYS A 69 -15.00 -4.58 -17.57
N GLU A 70 -16.06 -4.81 -16.80
CA GLU A 70 -17.42 -5.16 -17.28
C GLU A 70 -18.17 -3.87 -17.68
#